data_AF-A0A257SNP1-F1
#
_entry.id   AF-A0A257SNP1-F1
#
_cell.length_a   1.000
_cell.length_b   1.000
_cell.length_c   1.000
_cell.angle_alpha   90.00
_cell.angle_beta   90.00
_cell.angle_gamma   90.00
#
_symmetry.space_group_name_H-M   'P 1'
#
loop_
_entity.id
_entity.type
_entity.pdbx_description
1 polymer ?
#
loop_
_entity_poly.entity_id
_entity_poly.type
_entity_poly.pdbx_seq_one_letter_code
_entity_poly.pdbx_strand_id
1 'polypeptide(L)'
;MSIDRNLAVQRALAMVDESPLDAATIAVAEQLTEKGNLTLEEAVAALENNQIAELAGFLNETKTCKELEVPCDTGGLDRRQMVEWEVTPQEYCLAHEIALLGHMTERKRENLE
;
A
#
# COMPACT_ATOMS: atom_id res chain seq x y z
N MET A 1 10.45 2.38 9.05
CA MET A 1 10.39 2.29 7.58
C MET A 1 9.74 3.57 7.11
N SER A 2 10.34 4.31 6.17
CA SER A 2 9.80 5.58 5.72
C SER A 2 9.53 5.46 4.22
N ILE A 3 8.28 5.14 3.86
CA ILE A 3 7.81 5.23 2.48
C ILE A 3 7.62 6.71 2.16
N ASP A 4 8.20 7.19 1.06
CA ASP A 4 7.88 8.52 0.54
C ASP A 4 6.56 8.43 -0.23
N ARG A 5 5.47 8.84 0.42
CA ARG A 5 4.11 8.83 -0.14
C ARG A 5 4.01 9.59 -1.46
N ASN A 6 4.67 10.75 -1.55
CA ASN A 6 4.56 11.58 -2.74
C ASN A 6 5.24 10.91 -3.93
N LEU A 7 6.44 10.37 -3.71
CA LEU A 7 7.17 9.63 -4.72
C LEU A 7 6.41 8.36 -5.13
N ALA A 8 5.84 7.62 -4.17
CA ALA A 8 5.08 6.41 -4.44
C ALA A 8 3.83 6.71 -5.29
N VAL A 9 3.05 7.74 -4.94
CA VAL A 9 1.88 8.15 -5.72
C VAL A 9 2.28 8.62 -7.11
N GLN A 10 3.34 9.42 -7.25
CA GLN A 10 3.83 9.85 -8.57
C GLN A 10 4.21 8.66 -9.44
N ARG A 11 4.87 7.66 -8.84
CA ARG A 11 5.25 6.43 -9.53
C ARG A 11 4.03 5.59 -9.91
N ALA A 12 3.07 5.42 -9.00
CA ALA A 12 1.82 4.71 -9.25
C ALA A 12 0.98 5.39 -10.35
N LEU A 13 0.97 6.73 -10.41
CA LEU A 13 0.29 7.48 -11.47
C LEU A 13 0.88 7.24 -12.87
N ALA A 14 2.17 6.90 -12.97
CA ALA A 14 2.79 6.57 -14.24
C ALA A 14 2.39 5.17 -14.78
N MET A 15 1.82 4.30 -13.94
CA MET A 15 1.41 2.94 -14.29
C MET A 15 -0.08 2.88 -14.69
N VAL A 16 -0.42 3.51 -15.80
CA VAL A 16 -1.82 3.71 -16.23
C VAL A 16 -2.60 2.42 -16.50
N ASP A 17 -1.90 1.34 -16.85
CA ASP A 17 -2.51 0.04 -17.18
C ASP A 17 -2.75 -0.84 -15.94
N GLU A 18 -2.15 -0.48 -14.80
CA GLU A 18 -2.32 -1.19 -13.52
C GLU A 18 -3.49 -0.59 -12.72
N SER A 19 -4.16 -1.41 -11.90
CA SER A 19 -5.13 -0.88 -10.95
C SER A 19 -4.44 0.08 -9.95
N PRO A 20 -5.15 1.03 -9.33
CA PRO A 20 -4.53 1.95 -8.36
C PRO A 20 -3.83 1.23 -7.21
N LEU A 21 -4.41 0.12 -6.73
CA LEU A 21 -3.84 -0.70 -5.66
C LEU A 21 -2.58 -1.47 -6.11
N ASP A 22 -2.61 -2.06 -7.30
CA ASP A 22 -1.46 -2.78 -7.86
C ASP A 22 -0.30 -1.81 -8.13
N ALA A 23 -0.61 -0.66 -8.72
CA ALA A 23 0.36 0.41 -8.96
C ALA A 23 0.99 0.93 -7.64
N ALA A 24 0.19 1.06 -6.58
CA ALA A 24 0.68 1.44 -5.26
C ALA A 24 1.58 0.35 -4.66
N THR A 25 1.18 -0.92 -4.77
CA THR A 25 1.96 -2.08 -4.30
C THR A 25 3.33 -2.13 -4.99
N ILE A 26 3.35 -1.97 -6.32
CA ILE A 26 4.59 -1.91 -7.11
C ILE A 26 5.45 -0.72 -6.66
N ALA A 27 4.88 0.48 -6.58
CA ALA A 27 5.63 1.68 -6.21
C ALA A 27 6.25 1.59 -4.80
N VAL A 28 5.56 0.96 -3.86
CA VAL A 28 6.07 0.70 -2.51
C VAL A 28 7.21 -0.32 -2.54
N ALA A 29 7.03 -1.45 -3.23
CA ALA A 29 8.07 -2.47 -3.35
C ALA A 29 9.34 -1.93 -4.04
N GLU A 30 9.18 -1.07 -5.05
CA GLU A 30 10.31 -0.40 -5.71
C GLU A 30 11.12 0.46 -4.73
N GLN A 31 10.46 1.20 -3.83
CA GLN A 31 11.16 1.97 -2.79
C GLN A 31 11.86 1.08 -1.76
N LEU A 32 11.22 -0.02 -1.33
CA LEU A 32 11.79 -0.93 -0.34
C LEU A 32 13.03 -1.66 -0.86
N THR A 33 13.04 -1.97 -2.15
CA THR A 33 14.10 -2.77 -2.78
C THR A 33 15.15 -1.94 -3.50
N GLU A 34 14.92 -0.64 -3.66
CA GLU A 34 15.70 0.27 -4.51
C GLU A 34 15.80 -0.20 -5.97
N LYS A 35 14.82 -0.98 -6.43
CA LYS A 35 14.71 -1.48 -7.80
C LYS A 35 13.53 -0.83 -8.49
N GLY A 36 13.68 -0.49 -9.77
CA GLY A 36 12.59 0.04 -10.59
C GLY A 36 12.08 -0.97 -11.61
N ASN A 37 10.88 -0.71 -12.13
CA ASN A 37 10.16 -1.50 -13.12
C ASN A 37 9.87 -2.93 -12.66
N LEU A 38 9.49 -3.08 -11.39
CA LEU A 38 9.00 -4.37 -10.88
C LEU A 38 7.64 -4.68 -11.51
N THR A 39 7.43 -5.95 -11.83
CA THR A 39 6.08 -6.50 -12.06
C THR A 39 5.33 -6.61 -10.74
N LEU A 40 4.00 -6.75 -10.78
CA LEU A 40 3.20 -6.99 -9.58
C LEU A 40 3.65 -8.24 -8.83
N GLU A 41 3.98 -9.32 -9.54
CA GLU A 41 4.48 -10.57 -8.93
C GLU A 41 5.81 -10.35 -8.18
N GLU A 42 6.75 -9.63 -8.79
CA GLU A 42 8.02 -9.27 -8.14
C GLU A 42 7.81 -8.32 -6.95
N ALA A 43 6.85 -7.41 -7.06
CA ALA A 43 6.50 -6.49 -5.99
C ALA A 43 5.93 -7.24 -4.78
N VAL A 44 4.97 -8.15 -4.98
CA VAL A 44 4.41 -8.99 -3.92
C VAL A 44 5.48 -9.89 -3.29
N ALA A 45 6.35 -10.49 -4.11
CA ALA A 45 7.47 -11.29 -3.61
C ALA A 45 8.45 -10.47 -2.76
N ALA A 46 8.68 -9.21 -3.11
CA ALA A 46 9.54 -8.30 -2.37
C ALA A 46 8.97 -7.86 -1.01
N LEU A 47 7.68 -8.07 -0.75
CA LEU A 47 7.07 -7.84 0.56
C LEU A 47 7.42 -8.95 1.57
N GLU A 48 8.03 -10.05 1.12
CA GLU A 48 8.44 -11.23 1.92
C GLU A 48 7.30 -12.03 2.57
N ASN A 49 6.11 -11.45 2.68
CA ASN A 49 4.89 -12.07 3.19
C ASN A 49 3.70 -11.66 2.31
N ASN A 50 3.07 -12.63 1.64
CA ASN A 50 1.96 -12.38 0.72
C ASN A 50 0.71 -11.82 1.42
N GLN A 51 0.56 -12.06 2.73
CA GLN A 51 -0.54 -11.50 3.53
C GLN A 51 -0.53 -9.97 3.55
N ILE A 52 0.61 -9.32 3.30
CA ILE A 52 0.70 -7.86 3.25
C ILE A 52 -0.12 -7.32 2.07
N ALA A 53 0.03 -7.91 0.89
CA ALA A 53 -0.71 -7.49 -0.30
C ALA A 53 -2.21 -7.79 -0.16
N GLU A 54 -2.56 -8.97 0.37
CA GLU A 54 -3.96 -9.35 0.61
C GLU A 54 -4.63 -8.44 1.65
N LEU A 55 -3.95 -8.15 2.76
CA LEU A 55 -4.43 -7.21 3.77
C LEU A 55 -4.54 -5.79 3.22
N ALA A 56 -3.60 -5.35 2.37
CA ALA A 56 -3.70 -4.04 1.72
C ALA A 56 -4.95 -3.94 0.85
N GLY A 57 -5.27 -5.00 0.08
CA GLY A 57 -6.52 -5.09 -0.67
C GLY A 57 -7.75 -5.02 0.22
N PHE A 58 -7.78 -5.82 1.29
CA PHE A 58 -8.87 -5.78 2.27
C PHE A 58 -9.05 -4.38 2.88
N LEU A 59 -7.97 -3.71 3.28
CA LEU A 59 -8.02 -2.37 3.85
C LEU A 59 -8.48 -1.34 2.81
N ASN A 60 -8.03 -1.44 1.57
CA ASN A 60 -8.44 -0.56 0.48
C ASN A 60 -9.93 -0.71 0.13
N GLU A 61 -10.49 -1.91 0.26
CA GLU A 61 -11.93 -2.14 0.04
C GLU A 61 -12.81 -1.73 1.23
N THR A 62 -12.30 -1.85 2.45
CA THR A 62 -13.11 -1.70 3.67
C THR A 62 -12.93 -0.37 4.40
N LYS A 63 -11.90 0.41 4.06
CA LYS A 63 -11.61 1.71 4.66
C LYS A 63 -11.67 2.81 3.62
N THR A 64 -11.92 4.03 4.07
CA THR A 64 -11.79 5.22 3.24
C THR A 64 -10.36 5.78 3.30
N CYS A 65 -9.96 6.56 2.30
CA CYS A 65 -8.70 7.30 2.29
C CYS A 65 -8.47 8.07 3.60
N LYS A 66 -9.51 8.74 4.11
CA LYS A 66 -9.45 9.52 5.35
C LYS A 66 -9.22 8.67 6.60
N GLU A 67 -9.79 7.47 6.66
CA GLU A 67 -9.54 6.53 7.76
C GLU A 67 -8.09 6.02 7.74
N LEU A 68 -7.51 5.87 6.55
CA LEU A 68 -6.13 5.42 6.34
C LEU A 68 -5.08 6.55 6.41
N GLU A 69 -5.48 7.83 6.46
CA GLU A 69 -4.54 8.93 6.70
C GLU A 69 -4.00 8.95 8.13
N VAL A 70 -4.69 8.30 9.07
CA VAL A 70 -4.25 8.17 10.46
C VAL A 70 -2.92 7.41 10.49
N PRO A 71 -1.86 7.93 11.14
CA PRO A 71 -0.59 7.21 11.18
C PRO A 71 -0.76 5.84 11.84
N CYS A 72 -0.29 4.81 11.14
CA CYS A 72 -0.50 3.42 11.56
C CYS A 72 0.05 3.16 12.98
N ASP A 73 1.25 3.65 13.27
CA ASP A 73 1.97 3.45 14.53
C ASP A 73 1.37 4.13 15.76
N THR A 74 0.45 5.09 15.59
CA THR A 74 -0.15 5.86 16.69
C THR A 74 -1.66 5.67 16.85
N GLY A 75 -2.35 5.05 15.87
CA GLY A 75 -3.80 4.85 15.95
C GLY A 75 -4.43 3.97 14.88
N GLY A 76 -3.73 3.65 13.78
CA GLY A 76 -4.25 2.78 12.71
C GLY A 76 -4.08 1.27 12.94
N LEU A 77 -3.26 0.86 13.91
CA LEU A 77 -3.01 -0.55 14.23
C LEU A 77 -4.22 -1.25 14.88
N ASP A 78 -4.79 -2.23 14.19
CA ASP A 78 -5.75 -3.18 14.74
C ASP A 78 -5.06 -4.49 15.10
N ARG A 79 -4.85 -4.70 16.41
CA ARG A 79 -4.18 -5.92 16.92
C ARG A 79 -4.93 -7.21 16.59
N ARG A 80 -6.26 -7.17 16.47
CA ARG A 80 -7.04 -8.36 16.16
C ARG A 80 -6.82 -8.75 14.71
N GLN A 81 -6.87 -7.77 13.81
CA GLN A 81 -6.58 -8.01 12.40
C GLN A 81 -5.14 -8.50 12.20
N MET A 82 -4.17 -7.93 12.90
CA MET A 82 -2.79 -8.43 12.82
C MET A 82 -2.65 -9.92 13.12
N VAL A 83 -3.35 -10.40 14.15
CA VAL A 83 -3.36 -11.82 14.51
C VAL A 83 -4.09 -12.66 13.47
N GLU A 84 -5.22 -12.16 12.96
CA GLU A 84 -6.03 -12.86 11.94
C GLU A 84 -5.29 -13.03 10.61
N TRP A 85 -4.53 -12.01 10.23
CA TRP A 85 -3.76 -11.97 8.98
C TRP A 85 -2.32 -12.46 9.14
N GLU A 86 -1.94 -12.91 10.35
CA GLU A 86 -0.59 -13.40 10.66
C GLU A 86 0.54 -12.41 10.30
N VAL A 87 0.29 -11.11 10.51
CA VAL A 87 1.24 -10.03 10.23
C VAL A 87 1.80 -9.38 11.50
N THR A 88 3.07 -9.00 11.44
CA THR A 88 3.74 -8.17 12.44
C THR A 88 3.24 -6.71 12.40
N PRO A 89 3.52 -5.89 13.44
CA PRO A 89 3.13 -4.49 13.40
C PRO A 89 3.72 -3.73 12.19
N GLN A 90 4.95 -4.06 11.78
CA GLN A 90 5.57 -3.41 10.63
C GLN A 90 4.87 -3.79 9.33
N GLU A 91 4.55 -5.07 9.15
CA GLU A 91 3.87 -5.59 7.96
C GLU A 91 2.44 -5.05 7.86
N TYR A 92 1.71 -4.94 8.98
CA TYR A 92 0.40 -4.29 9.01
C TYR A 92 0.51 -2.83 8.59
N CYS A 93 1.50 -2.09 9.10
CA CYS A 93 1.69 -0.71 8.70
C CYS A 93 2.09 -0.57 7.24
N LEU A 94 2.80 -1.55 6.68
CA LEU A 94 3.10 -1.58 5.26
C LEU A 94 1.83 -1.80 4.42
N ALA A 95 0.98 -2.76 4.80
CA ALA A 95 -0.30 -3.00 4.14
C ALA A 95 -1.23 -1.77 4.21
N HIS A 96 -1.29 -1.13 5.38
CA HIS A 96 -2.03 0.12 5.59
C HIS A 96 -1.52 1.25 4.70
N GLU A 97 -0.20 1.38 4.56
CA GLU A 97 0.43 2.37 3.70
C GLU A 97 0.12 2.13 2.21
N ILE A 98 0.19 0.87 1.75
CA ILE A 98 -0.19 0.48 0.39
C ILE A 98 -1.66 0.82 0.13
N ALA A 99 -2.55 0.48 1.06
CA ALA A 99 -3.98 0.77 0.93
C ALA A 99 -4.28 2.27 0.83
N LEU A 100 -3.61 3.09 1.64
CA LEU A 100 -3.70 4.55 1.57
C LEU A 100 -3.25 5.06 0.19
N LEU A 101 -2.08 4.61 -0.26
CA LEU A 101 -1.50 5.01 -1.54
C LEU A 101 -2.37 4.58 -2.73
N GLY A 102 -3.05 3.44 -2.63
CA GLY A 102 -4.06 2.99 -3.59
C GLY A 102 -5.17 4.01 -3.76
N HIS A 103 -5.80 4.46 -2.66
CA HIS A 103 -6.82 5.51 -2.72
C HIS A 103 -6.28 6.86 -3.19
N MET A 104 -5.11 7.28 -2.72
CA MET A 104 -4.51 8.53 -3.17
C MET A 104 -4.27 8.52 -4.69
N THR A 105 -3.87 7.37 -5.23
CA THR A 105 -3.67 7.17 -6.67
C THR A 105 -4.98 7.19 -7.43
N GLU A 106 -6.00 6.45 -6.95
CA GLU A 106 -7.35 6.44 -7.51
C GLU A 106 -7.94 7.85 -7.58
N ARG A 107 -7.95 8.57 -6.46
CA ARG A 107 -8.50 9.93 -6.37
C ARG A 107 -7.84 10.91 -7.33
N LYS A 108 -6.52 10.82 -7.50
CA LYS A 108 -5.78 11.64 -8.46
C LYS A 108 -6.06 11.25 -9.92
N ARG A 109 -6.21 9.96 -10.23
CA ARG A 109 -6.59 9.50 -11.58
C ARG A 109 -8.00 9.96 -11.96
N GLU A 110 -8.90 10.01 -10.98
CA GLU A 110 -10.29 10.41 -11.16
C GLU A 110 -10.54 11.93 -11.05
N ASN A 111 -9.49 12.72 -10.77
CA ASN A 111 -9.57 14.17 -10.51
C ASN A 111 -10.54 14.52 -9.36
N LEU A 112 -10.58 13.68 -8.32
CA LEU A 112 -11.37 13.91 -7.12
C LEU A 112 -10.63 14.77 -6.08
N GLU A 113 -9.34 15.05 -6.30
CA GLU A 113 -8.45 15.93 -5.52
C GLU A 113 -7.36 16.59 -6.38
#